data_AF-A0A7V9TXL3-F1
#
_entry.id   AF-A0A7V9TXL3-F1
#
_cell.length_a   1.000
_cell.length_b   1.000
_cell.length_c   1.000
_cell.angle_alpha   90.00
_cell.angle_beta   90.00
_cell.angle_gamma   90.00
#
_symmetry.space_group_name_H-M   'P 1'
#
loop_
_entity.id
_entity.type
_entity.pdbx_description
1 polymer ?
#
loop_
_entity_poly.entity_id
_entity_poly.type
_entity_poly.pdbx_seq_one_letter_code
_entity_poly.pdbx_strand_id
1 'polypeptide(L)'
;MKADDLKKRTKQFALRVLKLVAALPNTVEGRAIGNQLVRAGTAVAANYRAACRGRSKAEFIAKLGIVEEEADESAFWMELIIEAGLLKVQKVEALLMEAIELRKIMARSRISASRALKQIKSTPRDSKVISNRQSAIGNRQ
;
A
#
# COMPACT_ATOMS: atom_id res chain seq x y z
N MET A 1 -8.85 5.78 7.52
CA MET A 1 -9.38 4.72 6.63
C MET A 1 -9.08 3.38 7.28
N LYS A 2 -10.06 2.49 7.44
CA LYS A 2 -9.85 1.17 8.05
C LYS A 2 -9.18 0.23 7.04
N ALA A 3 -8.52 -0.82 7.52
CA ALA A 3 -7.81 -1.76 6.65
C ALA A 3 -8.73 -2.42 5.60
N ASP A 4 -9.98 -2.72 5.97
CA ASP A 4 -10.94 -3.35 5.04
C ASP A 4 -11.42 -2.41 3.93
N ASP A 5 -11.49 -1.09 4.19
CA ASP A 5 -11.79 -0.09 3.18
C ASP A 5 -10.72 -0.10 2.08
N LEU A 6 -9.44 -0.18 2.49
CA LEU A 6 -8.31 -0.17 1.55
C LEU A 6 -8.19 -1.51 0.80
N LYS A 7 -8.56 -2.64 1.39
CA LYS A 7 -8.69 -3.92 0.67
C LYS A 7 -9.76 -3.83 -0.42
N LYS A 8 -10.91 -3.21 -0.13
CA LYS A 8 -11.96 -3.00 -1.12
C LYS A 8 -11.49 -2.04 -2.21
N ARG A 9 -10.87 -0.92 -1.84
CA ARG A 9 -10.38 0.11 -2.77
C ARG A 9 -9.32 -0.44 -3.73
N THR A 10 -8.30 -1.12 -3.22
CA THR A 10 -7.27 -1.77 -4.06
C THR A 10 -7.86 -2.86 -4.97
N LYS A 11 -8.83 -3.65 -4.50
CA LYS A 11 -9.55 -4.60 -5.37
C LYS A 11 -10.32 -3.90 -6.49
N GLN A 12 -10.99 -2.79 -6.20
CA GLN A 12 -11.70 -2.02 -7.22
C GLN A 12 -10.74 -1.39 -8.24
N PHE A 13 -9.58 -0.91 -7.78
CA PHE A 13 -8.50 -0.46 -8.66
C PHE A 13 -8.06 -1.57 -9.63
N ALA A 14 -7.74 -2.77 -9.12
CA ALA A 14 -7.37 -3.92 -9.96
C ALA A 14 -8.45 -4.28 -10.99
N LEU A 15 -9.73 -4.27 -10.62
CA LEU A 15 -10.83 -4.52 -11.56
C LEU A 15 -10.94 -3.44 -12.65
N ARG A 16 -10.69 -2.17 -12.30
CA ARG A 16 -10.67 -1.07 -13.28
C ARG A 16 -9.47 -1.19 -14.23
N VAL A 17 -8.31 -1.64 -13.74
CA VAL A 17 -7.14 -1.94 -14.57
C VAL A 17 -7.47 -3.01 -15.61
N LEU A 18 -8.12 -4.11 -15.22
CA LEU A 18 -8.53 -5.16 -16.17
C LEU A 18 -9.45 -4.60 -17.27
N LYS A 19 -10.40 -3.73 -16.92
CA LYS A 19 -11.27 -3.06 -17.88
C LYS A 19 -10.52 -2.10 -18.81
N LEU A 20 -9.53 -1.37 -18.29
CA LEU A 20 -8.72 -0.46 -19.09
C LEU A 20 -7.88 -1.23 -20.10
N VAL A 21 -7.22 -2.30 -19.68
CA VAL A 21 -6.41 -3.15 -20.57
C VAL A 21 -7.26 -3.83 -21.64
N ALA A 22 -8.47 -4.27 -21.30
CA ALA A 22 -9.41 -4.81 -22.28
C ALA A 22 -9.84 -3.78 -23.36
N ALA A 23 -9.68 -2.49 -23.10
CA ALA A 23 -9.99 -1.42 -24.06
C ALA A 23 -8.80 -1.02 -24.93
N LEU A 24 -7.59 -1.51 -24.65
CA LEU A 24 -6.40 -1.20 -25.45
C LEU A 24 -6.53 -1.76 -26.88
N PRO A 25 -5.93 -1.07 -27.87
CA PRO A 25 -5.94 -1.57 -29.24
C PRO A 25 -5.15 -2.88 -29.32
N ASN A 26 -5.58 -3.79 -30.21
CA ASN A 26 -4.92 -5.08 -30.41
C ASN A 26 -3.65 -4.96 -31.27
N THR A 27 -2.73 -4.08 -30.89
CA THR A 27 -1.41 -3.89 -31.51
C THR A 27 -0.30 -4.53 -30.67
N VAL A 28 0.93 -4.53 -31.17
CA VAL A 28 2.10 -5.06 -30.43
C VAL A 28 2.32 -4.26 -29.16
N GLU A 29 2.27 -2.93 -29.25
CA GLU A 29 2.48 -1.99 -28.16
C GLU A 29 1.35 -2.08 -27.13
N GLY A 30 0.09 -2.15 -27.60
CA GLY A 30 -1.09 -2.30 -26.75
C GLY A 30 -1.04 -3.58 -25.92
N ARG A 31 -0.65 -4.70 -26.53
CA ARG A 31 -0.47 -5.97 -25.80
C ARG A 31 0.71 -5.93 -24.83
N ALA A 32 1.85 -5.37 -25.23
CA ALA A 32 3.04 -5.28 -24.39
C ALA A 32 2.78 -4.46 -23.13
N ILE A 33 2.25 -3.24 -23.28
CA ILE A 33 1.92 -2.35 -22.16
C ILE A 33 0.77 -2.93 -21.33
N GLY A 34 -0.27 -3.45 -21.97
CA GLY A 34 -1.40 -4.07 -21.28
C GLY A 34 -0.99 -5.22 -20.37
N ASN A 35 -0.07 -6.07 -20.81
CA ASN A 35 0.45 -7.18 -20.00
C ASN A 35 1.22 -6.69 -18.76
N GLN A 36 2.04 -5.64 -18.88
CA GLN A 36 2.75 -5.08 -17.73
C GLN A 36 1.78 -4.40 -16.76
N LEU A 37 0.86 -3.59 -17.26
CA LEU A 37 -0.13 -2.90 -16.44
C LEU A 37 -1.06 -3.86 -15.69
N VAL A 38 -1.51 -4.96 -16.31
CA VAL A 38 -2.32 -5.96 -15.58
C VAL A 38 -1.55 -6.58 -14.43
N ARG A 39 -0.27 -6.90 -14.62
CA ARG A 39 0.57 -7.48 -13.56
C ARG A 39 0.73 -6.51 -12.41
N ALA A 40 1.21 -5.29 -12.68
CA ALA A 40 1.40 -4.28 -11.65
C ALA A 40 0.08 -3.90 -10.95
N GLY A 41 -0.96 -3.61 -11.72
CA GLY A 41 -2.24 -3.15 -11.20
C GLY A 41 -2.97 -4.18 -10.32
N THR A 42 -2.86 -5.47 -10.65
CA THR A 42 -3.43 -6.54 -9.82
C THR A 42 -2.56 -6.88 -8.61
N ALA A 43 -1.24 -6.72 -8.73
CA ALA A 43 -0.29 -6.90 -7.64
C ALA A 43 -0.51 -5.90 -6.49
N VAL A 44 -0.97 -4.67 -6.76
CA VAL A 44 -1.38 -3.70 -5.72
C VAL A 44 -2.39 -4.34 -4.74
N ALA A 45 -3.45 -4.98 -5.27
CA ALA A 45 -4.48 -5.61 -4.45
C ALA A 45 -4.00 -6.89 -3.76
N ALA A 46 -3.24 -7.72 -4.48
CA ALA A 46 -2.71 -8.98 -3.96
C ALA A 46 -1.74 -8.74 -2.79
N ASN A 47 -0.76 -7.85 -2.99
CA ASN A 47 0.25 -7.51 -1.99
C ASN A 47 -0.36 -6.79 -0.79
N TYR A 48 -1.36 -5.92 -0.97
CA TYR A 48 -2.02 -5.28 0.17
C TYR A 48 -2.76 -6.30 1.05
N ARG A 49 -3.46 -7.27 0.42
CA ARG A 49 -4.08 -8.39 1.16
C ARG A 49 -3.03 -9.23 1.91
N ALA A 50 -1.86 -9.44 1.32
CA ALA A 50 -0.76 -10.14 1.96
C ALA A 50 -0.12 -9.34 3.11
N ALA A 51 -0.08 -8.00 3.00
CA ALA A 51 0.38 -7.10 4.06
C ALA A 51 -0.53 -7.22 5.28
N CYS A 52 -1.86 -7.20 5.08
CA CYS A 52 -2.83 -7.37 6.17
C CYS A 52 -2.76 -8.72 6.89
N ARG A 53 -2.05 -9.72 6.34
CA ARG A 53 -1.81 -11.03 6.97
C ARG A 53 -0.37 -11.19 7.49
N GLY A 54 0.42 -10.12 7.47
CA GLY A 54 1.79 -10.16 7.97
C GLY A 54 1.85 -10.55 9.44
N ARG A 55 2.90 -11.29 9.82
CA ARG A 55 3.10 -11.82 11.17
C ARG A 55 3.81 -10.84 12.09
N SER A 56 4.36 -9.76 11.54
CA SER A 56 5.05 -8.71 12.29
C SER A 56 4.83 -7.32 11.69
N LYS A 57 5.07 -6.28 12.49
CA LYS A 57 5.07 -4.89 12.02
C LYS A 57 6.14 -4.64 10.95
N ALA A 58 7.31 -5.27 11.06
CA ALA A 58 8.38 -5.13 10.08
C ALA A 58 7.97 -5.72 8.72
N GLU A 59 7.37 -6.91 8.72
CA GLU A 59 6.85 -7.54 7.51
C GLU A 59 5.73 -6.71 6.87
N PHE A 60 4.83 -6.15 7.69
CA PHE A 60 3.78 -5.24 7.20
C PHE A 60 4.38 -4.02 6.49
N ILE A 61 5.39 -3.37 7.08
CA ILE A 61 6.08 -2.21 6.50
C ILE A 61 6.76 -2.58 5.17
N ALA A 62 7.44 -3.72 5.12
CA ALA A 62 8.11 -4.18 3.89
C ALA A 62 7.10 -4.44 2.77
N LYS A 63 6.01 -5.14 3.06
CA LYS A 63 4.94 -5.40 2.08
C LYS A 63 4.23 -4.13 1.63
N LEU A 64 4.06 -3.14 2.51
CA LEU A 64 3.55 -1.83 2.09
C LEU A 64 4.47 -1.14 1.07
N GLY A 65 5.79 -1.33 1.16
CA GLY A 65 6.74 -0.84 0.16
C GLY A 65 6.50 -1.47 -1.21
N ILE A 66 6.31 -2.79 -1.24
CA ILE A 66 5.97 -3.49 -2.49
C ILE A 66 4.66 -2.93 -3.08
N VAL A 67 3.62 -2.75 -2.27
CA VAL A 67 2.34 -2.19 -2.78
C VAL A 67 2.51 -0.77 -3.31
N GLU A 68 3.38 0.04 -2.69
CA GLU A 68 3.72 1.39 -3.15
C GLU A 68 4.40 1.36 -4.52
N GLU A 69 5.38 0.48 -4.71
CA GLU A 69 6.10 0.27 -5.97
C GLU A 69 5.15 -0.17 -7.09
N GLU A 70 4.29 -1.17 -6.85
CA GLU A 70 3.32 -1.66 -7.83
C GLU A 70 2.29 -0.59 -8.24
N ALA A 71 1.93 0.31 -7.33
CA ALA A 71 1.02 1.41 -7.61
C ALA A 71 1.70 2.51 -8.44
N ASP A 72 2.98 2.79 -8.19
CA ASP A 72 3.80 3.71 -8.98
C ASP A 72 4.03 3.18 -10.40
N GLU A 73 4.39 1.90 -10.52
CA GLU A 73 4.56 1.24 -11.81
C GLU A 73 3.25 1.22 -12.62
N SER A 74 2.11 0.99 -11.95
CA SER A 74 0.80 1.09 -12.60
C SER A 74 0.52 2.49 -13.15
N ALA A 75 0.93 3.54 -12.42
CA ALA A 75 0.79 4.93 -12.87
C ALA A 75 1.64 5.18 -14.12
N PHE A 76 2.91 4.77 -14.09
CA PHE A 76 3.82 4.86 -15.22
C PHE A 76 3.27 4.22 -16.50
N TRP A 77 2.74 2.99 -16.41
CA TRP A 77 2.14 2.35 -17.58
C TRP A 77 0.91 3.09 -18.12
N MET A 78 0.13 3.72 -17.24
CA MET A 78 -1.01 4.55 -17.65
C MET A 78 -0.59 5.88 -18.28
N GLU A 79 0.51 6.49 -17.83
CA GLU A 79 1.14 7.64 -18.49
C GLU A 79 1.59 7.27 -19.91
N LEU A 80 2.28 6.14 -20.08
CA LEU A 80 2.67 5.64 -21.41
C LEU A 80 1.48 5.39 -22.33
N ILE A 81 0.36 4.85 -21.83
CA ILE A 81 -0.87 4.66 -22.61
C ILE A 81 -1.37 6.00 -23.16
N ILE A 82 -1.31 7.07 -22.36
CA ILE A 82 -1.75 8.41 -22.73
C ILE A 82 -0.78 9.02 -23.76
N GLU A 83 0.52 9.02 -23.44
CA GLU A 83 1.56 9.66 -24.25
C GLU A 83 1.73 8.97 -25.61
N ALA A 84 1.61 7.64 -25.66
CA ALA A 84 1.63 6.87 -26.91
C ALA A 84 0.31 6.96 -27.70
N GLY A 85 -0.70 7.67 -27.20
CA GLY A 85 -1.99 7.84 -27.88
C GLY A 85 -2.82 6.56 -28.00
N LEU A 86 -2.54 5.54 -27.19
CA LEU A 86 -3.24 4.25 -27.24
C LEU A 86 -4.69 4.36 -26.75
N LEU A 87 -4.94 5.27 -25.81
CA LEU A 87 -6.27 5.66 -25.36
C LEU A 87 -6.36 7.16 -25.12
N LYS A 88 -7.56 7.71 -25.25
CA LYS A 88 -7.84 9.10 -24.89
C LYS A 88 -7.64 9.32 -23.39
N VAL A 89 -7.05 10.45 -23.00
CA VAL A 89 -6.80 10.86 -21.60
C VAL A 89 -8.03 10.64 -20.70
N GLN A 90 -9.22 11.02 -21.17
CA GLN A 90 -10.47 10.94 -20.40
C GLN A 90 -10.86 9.51 -20.01
N LYS A 91 -10.33 8.49 -20.71
CA LYS A 91 -10.54 7.07 -20.36
C LYS A 91 -9.56 6.56 -19.30
N VAL A 92 -8.41 7.22 -19.13
CA VAL A 92 -7.27 6.74 -18.34
C VAL A 92 -7.10 7.55 -17.06
N GLU A 93 -7.28 8.87 -17.13
CA GLU A 93 -6.93 9.85 -16.09
C GLU A 93 -7.50 9.52 -14.71
N ALA A 94 -8.78 9.17 -14.63
CA ALA A 94 -9.41 8.83 -13.36
C ALA A 94 -8.84 7.55 -12.71
N LEU A 95 -8.20 6.66 -13.48
CA LEU A 95 -7.54 5.47 -12.95
C LEU A 95 -6.07 5.77 -12.61
N LEU A 96 -5.41 6.60 -13.41
CA LEU A 96 -4.07 7.12 -13.12
C LEU A 96 -4.05 7.88 -11.78
N MET A 97 -5.00 8.79 -11.57
CA MET A 97 -5.12 9.54 -10.31
C MET A 97 -5.37 8.62 -9.10
N GLU A 98 -6.09 7.52 -9.29
CA GLU A 98 -6.30 6.53 -8.25
C GLU A 98 -5.01 5.75 -7.93
N ALA A 99 -4.20 5.39 -8.93
CA ALA A 99 -2.89 4.78 -8.70
C ALA A 99 -1.97 5.71 -7.90
N ILE A 100 -1.91 6.98 -8.29
CA ILE A 100 -1.12 8.01 -7.58
C ILE A 100 -1.59 8.17 -6.14
N GLU A 101 -2.91 8.17 -5.89
CA GLU A 101 -3.43 8.30 -4.53
C GLU A 101 -3.17 7.04 -3.70
N LEU A 102 -3.30 5.85 -4.28
CA LEU A 102 -2.93 4.60 -3.60
C LEU A 102 -1.45 4.60 -3.22
N ARG A 103 -0.55 4.98 -4.13
CA ARG A 103 0.89 5.15 -3.85
C ARG A 103 1.12 6.09 -2.66
N LYS A 104 0.52 7.28 -2.66
CA LYS A 104 0.61 8.25 -1.55
C LYS A 104 0.09 7.68 -0.23
N ILE A 105 -0.98 6.90 -0.26
CA ILE A 105 -1.55 6.24 0.92
C ILE A 105 -0.58 5.18 1.46
N MET A 106 0.00 4.34 0.60
CA MET A 106 0.95 3.30 1.00
C MET A 106 2.22 3.91 1.59
N ALA A 107 2.79 4.94 0.93
CA ALA A 107 3.95 5.67 1.42
C ALA A 107 3.72 6.26 2.81
N ARG A 108 2.61 6.99 2.99
CA ARG A 108 2.24 7.57 4.31
C ARG A 108 2.04 6.50 5.37
N SER A 109 1.38 5.39 5.02
CA SER A 109 1.13 4.27 5.94
C SER A 109 2.44 3.59 6.36
N ARG A 110 3.36 3.37 5.42
CA ARG A 110 4.68 2.77 5.65
C ARG A 110 5.55 3.64 6.56
N ILE A 111 5.61 4.95 6.30
CA ILE A 111 6.35 5.91 7.12
C ILE A 111 5.80 5.96 8.55
N SER A 112 4.47 6.05 8.69
CA SER A 112 3.81 6.06 10.00
C SER A 112 4.11 4.79 10.80
N ALA A 113 3.94 3.61 10.18
CA ALA A 113 4.23 2.33 10.81
C ALA A 113 5.70 2.17 11.20
N SER A 114 6.63 2.64 10.36
CA SER A 114 8.07 2.63 10.64
C SER A 114 8.44 3.48 11.84
N ARG A 115 7.88 4.70 11.95
CA ARG A 115 8.07 5.58 13.12
C ARG A 115 7.55 4.92 14.40
N ALA A 116 6.35 4.36 14.36
CA ALA A 116 5.77 3.66 15.51
C ALA A 116 6.62 2.44 15.94
N LEU A 117 7.18 1.69 14.99
CA LEU A 117 8.06 0.55 15.29
C LEU A 117 9.37 1.00 15.94
N LYS A 118 9.97 2.12 15.50
CA LYS A 118 11.17 2.69 16.11
C LYS A 118 10.94 3.13 17.55
N GLN A 119 9.82 3.80 17.83
CA GLN A 119 9.46 4.25 19.19
C GLN A 119 9.29 3.07 20.17
N ILE A 120 8.68 1.96 19.71
CA ILE A 120 8.53 0.75 20.53
C ILE A 120 9.90 0.14 20.86
N LYS A 121 10.84 0.16 19.91
CA LYS A 121 12.20 -0.36 20.13
C LYS A 121 13.07 0.54 21.02
N SER A 122 12.83 1.84 21.02
CA SER A 122 13.60 2.81 21.83
C SER A 122 13.05 3.00 23.25
N THR A 123 11.88 2.46 23.59
CA THR A 123 11.32 2.54 24.94
C THR A 123 11.99 1.49 25.84
N PRO A 124 12.65 1.86 26.95
CA PRO A 124 13.30 0.91 27.85
C PRO A 124 12.28 -0.08 28.45
N ARG A 125 12.67 -1.37 28.59
CA ARG A 125 11.79 -2.44 29.11
C ARG A 125 11.40 -2.31 30.59
N ASP A 126 12.05 -1.42 31.36
CA ASP A 126 12.02 -1.43 32.83
C ASP A 126 11.35 -0.22 33.51
N SER A 127 10.26 0.32 32.96
CA SER A 127 9.48 1.39 33.63
C SER A 127 8.21 0.91 34.34
N LYS A 128 7.95 -0.40 34.41
CA LYS A 128 6.75 -0.97 35.06
C LYS A 128 6.97 -1.75 36.38
N VAL A 129 8.18 -1.82 36.93
CA VAL A 129 8.45 -2.63 38.14
C VAL A 129 8.64 -1.81 39.43
N ILE A 130 8.80 -0.48 39.37
CA ILE A 130 9.26 0.29 40.55
C ILE A 130 8.15 0.99 41.37
N SER A 131 6.89 1.06 40.93
CA SER A 131 5.87 1.82 41.70
C SER A 131 5.09 1.04 42.78
N ASN A 132 5.42 -0.22 43.08
CA ASN A 132 4.60 -1.05 43.99
C ASN A 132 5.39 -1.70 45.16
N ARG A 133 6.38 -0.99 45.72
CA ARG A 133 7.10 -1.44 46.93
C ARG A 133 7.25 -0.43 48.07
N GLN A 134 6.59 0.73 48.02
CA GLN A 134 6.66 1.72 49.12
C GLN A 134 5.44 1.74 50.08
N SER A 135 4.45 0.86 49.90
CA SER A 135 3.26 0.81 50.77
C SER A 135 3.30 -0.28 51.87
N ALA A 136 4.44 -0.93 52.12
CA ALA A 136 4.53 -2.04 53.09
C ALA A 136 5.45 -1.81 54.32
N ILE A 137 6.01 -0.61 54.51
CA ILE A 137 6.88 -0.32 55.67
C ILE A 137 6.42 0.98 56.32
N GLY A 138 5.38 0.91 57.13
CA GLY A 138 4.86 2.08 57.83
C GLY A 138 3.64 1.76 58.70
N ASN A 139 3.65 0.63 59.41
CA ASN A 139 2.75 0.40 60.53
C ASN A 139 3.28 -0.74 61.41
N ARG A 140 4.29 -0.42 62.23
CA ARG A 140 4.56 -1.13 63.47
C ARG A 140 5.09 -0.13 64.50
N GLN A 141 4.32 -0.06 65.58
CA GLN A 141 4.54 0.61 66.87
C GLN A 141 4.18 2.09 66.91
#